data_AF-A0A158PCB2-F1
#
_entry.id   AF-A0A158PCB2-F1
#
_cell.length_a   1.000
_cell.length_b   1.000
_cell.length_c   1.000
_cell.angle_alpha   90.00
_cell.angle_beta   90.00
_cell.angle_gamma   90.00
#
_symmetry.space_group_name_H-M   'P 1'
#
loop_
_entity.id
_entity.type
_entity.pdbx_description
1 polymer ?
#
loop_
_entity_poly.entity_id
_entity_poly.type
_entity_poly.pdbx_seq_one_letter_code
_entity_poly.pdbx_strand_id
1 'polypeptide(L)'
;LVSILDFIKEINPDLGTSGELWKTITSVSKAGQKKGRMTTRQPIRPLNRFYRIGLSPMKVQFPGLNAPLTTKDPDIKIVDQSEDEIKEGQLSVRNILQEQKSGGKRRFREKLHPMERGFSGTQLVGQKLGAPAPVDGVSFDDFQSYCLEIKRTSNMTKVFGRVHTMAALVITGNGQGLAGYAVGKAPLHRTTTAIVNGMNMAARKLFYVDLLEGRTIYQDFYAECRNTRVFAQRRPHGFGLTCHPRLIKICEAIGIKDIYVKVEGSTKNYLALTHAFVTGLLNQESHQQLAERKGLHVVEMSPSRHFLPQVVASPVLTPLRGEDDIEDIDRLNLDDFYGEGRYPLRKPKPLPFYVDTPGHKEAVWRKHPFRNHEEVMIRLLADGVVPRWTRNERKRWSEERHEKMLAGIEQLPKGIGLSGVVVKPN
;
A
#
# COMPACT_ATOMS: atom_id res chain seq x y z
N LEU A 1 -35.10 27.34 -28.94
CA LEU A 1 -34.74 26.91 -27.56
C LEU A 1 -36.01 26.79 -26.70
N VAL A 2 -36.97 26.00 -27.15
CA VAL A 2 -38.15 25.60 -26.37
C VAL A 2 -38.23 24.10 -26.60
N SER A 3 -37.99 23.33 -25.55
CA SER A 3 -37.96 21.88 -25.69
C SER A 3 -39.36 21.41 -26.09
N ILE A 4 -39.47 20.32 -26.85
CA ILE A 4 -40.78 19.70 -27.15
C ILE A 4 -41.56 19.39 -25.85
N LEU A 5 -40.86 19.24 -24.71
CA LEU A 5 -41.44 19.14 -23.38
C LEU A 5 -42.10 20.44 -22.88
N ASP A 6 -41.62 21.61 -23.28
CA ASP A 6 -42.24 22.91 -22.96
C ASP A 6 -43.51 23.13 -23.80
N PHE A 7 -43.54 22.67 -25.06
CA PHE A 7 -44.74 22.67 -25.91
C PHE A 7 -45.79 21.65 -25.43
N ILE A 8 -45.36 20.50 -24.93
CA ILE A 8 -46.25 19.51 -24.29
C ILE A 8 -46.83 20.04 -22.96
N LYS A 9 -46.08 20.87 -22.23
CA LYS A 9 -46.57 21.56 -21.02
C LYS A 9 -47.65 22.61 -21.33
N GLU A 10 -47.59 23.25 -22.50
CA GLU A 10 -48.67 24.14 -22.98
C GLU A 10 -49.96 23.37 -23.30
N ILE A 11 -49.85 22.12 -23.76
CA ILE A 11 -50.99 21.26 -24.11
C ILE A 11 -51.55 20.52 -22.88
N ASN A 12 -50.72 20.24 -21.87
CA ASN A 12 -51.14 19.55 -20.66
C ASN A 12 -50.29 20.01 -19.45
N PRO A 13 -50.74 21.03 -18.68
CA PRO A 13 -49.94 21.63 -17.61
C PRO A 13 -49.64 20.68 -16.44
N ASP A 14 -50.38 19.56 -16.35
CA ASP A 14 -50.22 18.55 -15.30
C ASP A 14 -49.10 17.54 -15.57
N LEU A 15 -48.48 17.53 -16.77
CA LEU A 15 -47.36 16.64 -17.06
C LEU A 15 -46.05 17.15 -16.43
N GLY A 16 -45.60 16.45 -15.38
CA GLY A 16 -44.31 16.68 -14.75
C GLY A 16 -43.13 16.51 -15.71
N THR A 17 -42.05 17.25 -15.47
CA THR A 17 -40.81 17.15 -16.24
C THR A 17 -40.19 15.75 -16.09
N SER A 18 -39.37 15.34 -17.07
CA SER A 18 -38.65 14.05 -16.99
C SER A 18 -37.86 13.89 -15.67
N GLY A 19 -37.27 14.98 -15.17
CA GLY A 19 -36.57 14.99 -13.88
C GLY A 19 -37.48 14.72 -12.68
N GLU A 20 -38.71 15.25 -12.68
CA GLU A 20 -39.70 15.01 -11.63
C GLU A 20 -40.22 13.56 -11.67
N LEU A 21 -40.51 13.04 -12.86
CA LEU A 21 -40.92 11.64 -13.04
C LEU A 21 -39.84 10.65 -12.61
N TRP A 22 -38.57 10.90 -12.96
CA TRP A 22 -37.48 10.06 -12.47
C TRP A 22 -37.29 10.20 -10.95
N LYS A 23 -37.57 11.36 -10.37
CA LYS A 23 -37.49 11.57 -8.92
C LYS A 23 -38.57 10.78 -8.18
N THR A 24 -39.80 10.67 -8.69
CA THR A 24 -40.84 9.84 -8.04
C THR A 24 -40.47 8.36 -8.04
N ILE A 25 -39.87 7.86 -9.12
CA ILE A 25 -39.49 6.45 -9.27
C ILE A 25 -38.21 6.09 -8.48
N THR A 26 -37.21 6.98 -8.47
CA THR A 26 -35.87 6.66 -7.93
C THR A 26 -35.63 7.18 -6.50
N SER A 27 -36.48 8.06 -6.00
CA SER A 27 -36.32 8.64 -4.66
C SER A 27 -37.17 7.93 -3.61
N VAL A 28 -36.61 7.74 -2.43
CA VAL A 28 -37.38 7.47 -1.21
C VAL A 28 -37.75 8.81 -0.58
N SER A 29 -38.79 8.84 0.25
CA SER A 29 -39.11 9.99 1.10
C SER A 29 -37.85 10.55 1.77
N LYS A 30 -37.80 11.88 1.98
CA LYS A 30 -36.65 12.54 2.65
C LYS A 30 -36.32 11.88 4.00
N ALA A 31 -37.34 11.38 4.71
CA ALA A 31 -37.17 10.64 5.96
C ALA A 31 -36.50 9.27 5.77
N GLY A 32 -36.88 8.51 4.73
CA GLY A 32 -36.25 7.24 4.40
C GLY A 32 -34.81 7.40 3.90
N GLN A 33 -34.52 8.45 3.11
CA GLN A 33 -33.14 8.78 2.69
C GLN A 33 -32.25 9.10 3.90
N LYS A 34 -32.74 9.88 4.86
CA LYS A 34 -32.00 10.23 6.08
C LYS A 34 -31.68 9.02 6.97
N LYS A 35 -32.56 8.02 7.01
CA LYS A 35 -32.40 6.81 7.86
C LYS A 35 -31.79 5.61 7.12
N GLY A 36 -31.38 5.76 5.86
CA GLY A 36 -30.75 4.67 5.10
C GLY A 36 -31.69 3.50 4.78
N ARG A 37 -32.99 3.73 4.66
CA ARG A 37 -34.01 2.69 4.37
C ARG A 37 -34.08 2.30 2.88
N MET A 38 -33.12 2.72 2.06
CA MET A 38 -33.15 2.54 0.61
C MET A 38 -32.24 1.38 0.21
N THR A 39 -32.81 0.30 -0.32
CA THR A 39 -32.07 -0.94 -0.58
C THR A 39 -31.37 -0.98 -1.94
N THR A 40 -31.92 -0.41 -3.02
CA THR A 40 -31.17 -0.24 -4.30
C THR A 40 -31.85 0.80 -5.18
N ARG A 41 -31.11 1.73 -5.81
CA ARG A 41 -31.68 2.66 -6.80
C ARG A 41 -31.69 2.02 -8.17
N GLN A 42 -32.82 2.14 -8.88
CA GLN A 42 -32.82 2.03 -10.34
C GLN A 42 -32.04 3.22 -10.92
N PRO A 43 -31.07 3.02 -11.83
CA PRO A 43 -30.34 4.12 -12.43
C PRO A 43 -31.27 4.95 -13.33
N ILE A 44 -31.14 6.28 -13.26
CA ILE A 44 -31.84 7.19 -14.18
C ILE A 44 -31.38 6.87 -15.59
N ARG A 45 -32.34 6.67 -16.50
CA ARG A 45 -32.06 6.47 -17.93
C ARG A 45 -32.38 7.76 -18.67
N PRO A 46 -31.37 8.54 -19.13
CA PRO A 46 -31.62 9.78 -19.83
C PRO A 46 -32.23 9.49 -21.21
N LEU A 47 -33.53 9.76 -21.37
CA LEU A 47 -34.28 9.49 -22.60
C LEU A 47 -33.81 10.39 -23.77
N ASN A 48 -33.35 11.60 -23.46
CA ASN A 48 -32.87 12.58 -24.45
C ASN A 48 -31.70 12.05 -25.30
N ARG A 49 -30.97 11.02 -24.84
CA ARG A 49 -29.90 10.41 -25.62
C ARG A 49 -30.41 9.64 -26.85
N PHE A 50 -31.67 9.21 -26.83
CA PHE A 50 -32.25 8.36 -27.89
C PHE A 50 -32.97 9.16 -28.98
N TYR A 51 -33.31 10.42 -28.71
CA TYR A 51 -34.05 11.27 -29.64
C TYR A 51 -33.11 12.31 -30.24
N ARG A 52 -33.06 12.36 -31.57
CA ARG A 52 -32.46 13.47 -32.31
C ARG A 52 -33.54 14.48 -32.64
N ILE A 53 -33.17 15.75 -32.61
CA ILE A 53 -34.09 16.84 -32.96
C ILE A 53 -34.47 16.69 -34.44
N GLY A 54 -35.77 16.80 -34.76
CA GLY A 54 -36.30 16.59 -36.11
C GLY A 54 -36.55 15.13 -36.49
N LEU A 55 -36.20 14.16 -35.64
CA LEU A 55 -36.55 12.75 -35.86
C LEU A 55 -37.93 12.47 -35.23
N SER A 56 -38.93 12.30 -36.08
CA SER A 56 -40.30 11.97 -35.70
C SER A 56 -40.68 10.61 -36.31
N PRO A 57 -41.54 9.81 -35.65
CA PRO A 57 -42.16 8.64 -36.25
C PRO A 57 -42.84 8.93 -37.58
N MET A 58 -43.25 10.18 -37.85
CA MET A 58 -43.89 10.60 -39.11
C MET A 58 -42.89 11.04 -40.21
N LYS A 59 -41.57 10.86 -40.04
CA LYS A 59 -40.49 11.27 -41.01
C LYS A 59 -40.73 12.65 -41.67
N VAL A 60 -41.24 13.62 -40.90
CA VAL A 60 -41.40 14.99 -41.37
C VAL A 60 -40.01 15.58 -41.63
N GLN A 61 -39.75 16.03 -42.84
CA GLN A 61 -38.50 16.68 -43.20
C GLN A 61 -38.58 18.17 -42.87
N PHE A 62 -37.73 18.58 -41.94
CA PHE A 62 -37.48 19.96 -41.54
C PHE A 62 -36.16 20.40 -42.17
N PRO A 63 -36.21 21.26 -43.22
CA PRO A 63 -35.01 21.84 -43.83
C PRO A 63 -34.15 22.55 -42.77
N GLY A 64 -32.87 22.21 -42.70
CA GLY A 64 -31.93 22.75 -41.71
C GLY A 64 -31.87 22.01 -40.36
N LEU A 65 -32.71 20.99 -40.13
CA LEU A 65 -32.71 20.18 -38.90
C LEU A 65 -32.38 18.71 -39.17
N ASN A 66 -33.23 18.03 -39.94
CA ASN A 66 -33.04 16.62 -40.31
C ASN A 66 -32.80 16.43 -41.82
N ALA A 67 -33.10 17.44 -42.63
CA ALA A 67 -32.86 17.49 -44.06
C ALA A 67 -31.96 18.69 -44.40
N PRO A 68 -31.08 18.58 -45.41
CA PRO A 68 -30.22 19.69 -45.82
C PRO A 68 -31.05 20.87 -46.35
N LEU A 69 -30.63 22.09 -46.00
CA LEU A 69 -31.26 23.31 -46.51
C LEU A 69 -30.93 23.43 -48.00
N THR A 70 -31.92 23.22 -48.87
CA THR A 70 -31.73 23.29 -50.33
C THR A 70 -32.50 24.49 -50.86
N THR A 71 -31.85 25.37 -51.64
CA THR A 71 -32.44 26.65 -52.11
C THR A 71 -33.72 26.50 -52.94
N LYS A 72 -34.01 25.28 -53.43
CA LYS A 72 -35.15 24.98 -54.31
C LYS A 72 -36.44 24.62 -53.57
N ASP A 73 -36.38 24.25 -52.29
CA ASP A 73 -37.53 23.76 -51.53
C ASP A 73 -37.40 24.15 -50.05
N PRO A 74 -37.89 25.33 -49.64
CA PRO A 74 -37.82 25.79 -48.25
C PRO A 74 -38.91 25.16 -47.36
N ASP A 75 -39.89 24.48 -47.94
CA ASP A 75 -41.10 24.04 -47.23
C ASP A 75 -40.92 22.70 -46.50
N ILE A 76 -41.64 22.56 -45.38
CA ILE A 76 -41.69 21.33 -44.58
C ILE A 76 -42.45 20.26 -45.38
N LYS A 77 -41.81 19.12 -45.64
CA LYS A 77 -42.41 18.01 -46.40
C LYS A 77 -42.68 16.83 -45.48
N ILE A 78 -43.90 16.28 -45.53
CA ILE A 78 -44.23 15.00 -44.92
C ILE A 78 -43.96 13.95 -45.98
N VAL A 79 -43.04 13.03 -45.71
CA VAL A 79 -42.76 11.91 -46.62
C VAL A 79 -43.63 10.74 -46.20
N ASP A 80 -44.46 10.25 -47.12
CA ASP A 80 -45.30 9.07 -46.89
C ASP A 80 -44.40 7.85 -46.61
N GLN A 81 -44.75 7.12 -45.55
CA GLN A 81 -43.99 5.95 -45.14
C GLN A 81 -44.69 4.69 -45.64
N SER A 82 -43.92 3.82 -46.30
CA SER A 82 -44.36 2.45 -46.51
C SER A 82 -44.36 1.68 -45.18
N GLU A 83 -45.23 0.67 -45.05
CA GLU A 83 -45.31 -0.15 -43.83
C GLU A 83 -43.98 -0.85 -43.50
N ASP A 84 -43.17 -1.13 -44.52
CA ASP A 84 -41.87 -1.79 -44.38
C ASP A 84 -40.82 -0.85 -43.77
N GLU A 85 -40.80 0.43 -44.15
CA GLU A 85 -39.92 1.43 -43.55
C GLU A 85 -40.24 1.69 -42.07
N ILE A 86 -41.53 1.61 -41.69
CA ILE A 86 -41.96 1.71 -40.28
C ILE A 86 -41.41 0.52 -39.49
N LYS A 87 -41.51 -0.70 -40.03
CA LYS A 87 -40.98 -1.91 -39.40
C LYS A 87 -39.46 -1.85 -39.27
N GLU A 88 -38.74 -1.37 -40.28
CA GLU A 88 -37.30 -1.17 -40.22
C GLU A 88 -36.87 -0.14 -39.17
N GLY A 89 -37.60 0.98 -39.05
CA GLY A 89 -37.36 1.97 -38.01
C GLY A 89 -37.55 1.40 -36.60
N GLN A 90 -38.60 0.62 -36.39
CA GLN A 90 -38.85 -0.08 -35.12
C GLN A 90 -37.78 -1.13 -34.81
N LEU A 91 -37.34 -1.89 -35.82
CA LEU A 91 -36.25 -2.86 -35.71
C LEU A 91 -34.93 -2.17 -35.37
N SER A 92 -34.62 -1.03 -35.99
CA SER A 92 -33.43 -0.22 -35.69
C SER A 92 -33.42 0.25 -34.23
N VAL A 93 -34.54 0.78 -33.72
CA VAL A 93 -34.67 1.16 -32.30
C VAL A 93 -34.52 -0.06 -31.39
N ARG A 94 -35.11 -1.21 -31.75
CA ARG A 94 -34.93 -2.48 -31.01
C ARG A 94 -33.49 -2.95 -30.99
N ASN A 95 -32.79 -2.84 -32.11
CA ASN A 95 -31.39 -3.22 -32.27
C ASN A 95 -30.48 -2.30 -31.45
N ILE A 96 -30.71 -0.98 -31.49
CA ILE A 96 -30.02 0.00 -30.63
C ILE A 96 -30.24 -0.34 -29.14
N LEU A 97 -31.46 -0.72 -28.75
CA LEU A 97 -31.77 -1.16 -27.39
C LEU A 97 -31.11 -2.50 -27.02
N GLN A 98 -30.94 -3.43 -27.96
CA GLN A 98 -30.28 -4.72 -27.76
C GLN A 98 -28.75 -4.63 -27.74
N GLU A 99 -28.13 -3.88 -28.65
CA GLU A 99 -26.68 -3.57 -28.63
C GLU A 99 -26.29 -2.83 -27.34
N GLN A 100 -27.18 -2.01 -26.79
CA GLN A 100 -26.95 -1.40 -25.47
C GLN A 100 -27.16 -2.38 -24.31
N LYS A 101 -27.94 -3.46 -24.44
CA LYS A 101 -27.98 -4.53 -23.41
C LYS A 101 -26.65 -5.30 -23.38
N SER A 102 -26.00 -5.51 -24.52
CA SER A 102 -24.65 -6.10 -24.57
C SER A 102 -23.57 -5.10 -24.10
N GLY A 103 -23.70 -3.80 -24.44
CA GLY A 103 -22.87 -2.72 -23.91
C GLY A 103 -23.10 -2.40 -22.41
N GLY A 104 -24.29 -2.68 -21.89
CA GLY A 104 -24.66 -2.49 -20.49
C GLY A 104 -23.95 -3.49 -19.56
N LYS A 105 -23.65 -4.69 -20.06
CA LYS A 105 -22.75 -5.63 -19.37
C LYS A 105 -21.30 -5.13 -19.36
N ARG A 106 -20.86 -4.36 -20.37
CA ARG A 106 -19.52 -3.73 -20.43
C ARG A 106 -19.33 -2.51 -19.53
N ARG A 107 -20.37 -2.01 -18.85
CA ARG A 107 -20.19 -1.15 -17.65
C ARG A 107 -19.69 -1.96 -16.45
N PHE A 108 -18.87 -2.97 -16.71
CA PHE A 108 -17.97 -3.55 -15.74
C PHE A 108 -17.19 -2.39 -15.14
N ARG A 109 -17.19 -2.33 -13.81
CA ARG A 109 -16.17 -1.63 -13.04
C ARG A 109 -14.84 -2.06 -13.64
N GLU A 110 -14.23 -1.23 -14.50
CA GLU A 110 -12.83 -1.43 -14.88
C GLU A 110 -12.09 -1.54 -13.56
N LYS A 111 -11.62 -2.75 -13.26
CA LYS A 111 -10.88 -2.98 -12.04
C LYS A 111 -9.59 -2.21 -12.27
N LEU A 112 -9.32 -1.24 -11.38
CA LEU A 112 -8.03 -0.54 -11.36
C LEU A 112 -6.90 -1.55 -11.52
N HIS A 113 -5.86 -1.14 -12.24
CA HIS A 113 -4.69 -1.99 -12.39
C HIS A 113 -4.16 -2.39 -11.00
N PRO A 114 -3.68 -3.63 -10.78
CA PRO A 114 -3.25 -4.06 -9.44
C PRO A 114 -2.24 -3.13 -8.75
N MET A 115 -1.41 -2.42 -9.53
CA MET A 115 -0.44 -1.44 -9.04
C MET A 115 -1.08 -0.14 -8.51
N GLU A 116 -2.26 0.23 -9.04
CA GLU A 116 -3.00 1.45 -8.67
C GLU A 116 -3.98 1.18 -7.52
N ARG A 117 -4.24 -0.09 -7.24
CA ARG A 117 -5.11 -0.53 -6.16
C ARG A 117 -4.49 -0.19 -4.81
N GLY A 118 -5.34 0.16 -3.86
CA GLY A 118 -4.95 0.32 -2.46
C GLY A 118 -4.74 -1.01 -1.75
N PHE A 119 -4.87 -1.02 -0.42
CA PHE A 119 -4.56 -2.21 0.37
C PHE A 119 -5.49 -3.40 0.10
N SER A 120 -6.76 -3.16 -0.24
CA SER A 120 -7.72 -4.23 -0.45
C SER A 120 -8.88 -3.87 -1.36
N GLY A 121 -9.36 -4.87 -2.09
CA GLY A 121 -10.63 -4.83 -2.80
C GLY A 121 -10.78 -3.66 -3.77
N THR A 122 -11.89 -2.96 -3.61
CA THR A 122 -12.24 -1.73 -4.33
C THR A 122 -12.17 -0.54 -3.40
N GLN A 123 -11.46 -0.66 -2.27
CA GLN A 123 -11.34 0.41 -1.29
C GLN A 123 -10.36 1.48 -1.78
N LEU A 124 -10.70 2.74 -1.51
CA LEU A 124 -9.84 3.91 -1.75
C LEU A 124 -8.65 3.98 -0.78
N VAL A 125 -8.67 3.18 0.29
CA VAL A 125 -7.63 3.19 1.32
C VAL A 125 -6.33 2.60 0.75
N GLY A 126 -5.25 3.38 0.82
CA GLY A 126 -3.92 3.06 0.29
C GLY A 126 -3.73 3.41 -1.18
N GLN A 127 -4.74 3.93 -1.87
CA GLN A 127 -4.61 4.41 -3.25
C GLN A 127 -3.86 5.75 -3.28
N LYS A 128 -3.14 5.99 -4.39
CA LYS A 128 -2.56 7.28 -4.73
C LYS A 128 -3.66 8.17 -5.28
N LEU A 129 -3.85 9.34 -4.67
CA LEU A 129 -4.99 10.21 -4.98
C LEU A 129 -4.62 11.46 -5.79
N GLY A 130 -3.31 11.75 -5.92
CA GLY A 130 -2.79 12.94 -6.60
C GLY A 130 -2.51 14.09 -5.64
N ALA A 131 -2.24 15.27 -6.21
CA ALA A 131 -1.98 16.49 -5.48
C ALA A 131 -3.26 17.05 -4.83
N PRO A 132 -3.15 17.73 -3.66
CA PRO A 132 -4.26 18.46 -3.08
C PRO A 132 -4.64 19.66 -3.96
N ALA A 133 -5.87 20.16 -3.79
CA ALA A 133 -6.29 21.38 -4.46
C ALA A 133 -5.44 22.57 -3.98
N PRO A 134 -5.20 23.60 -4.82
CA PRO A 134 -4.46 24.78 -4.40
C PRO A 134 -5.16 25.46 -3.22
N VAL A 135 -4.37 25.85 -2.22
CA VAL A 135 -4.84 26.51 -0.99
C VAL A 135 -4.16 27.86 -0.90
N ASP A 136 -4.95 28.92 -0.69
CA ASP A 136 -4.45 30.29 -0.50
C ASP A 136 -3.48 30.79 -1.60
N GLY A 137 -3.68 30.35 -2.85
CA GLY A 137 -2.85 30.74 -4.00
C GLY A 137 -1.58 29.90 -4.20
N VAL A 138 -1.31 28.93 -3.32
CA VAL A 138 -0.18 28.00 -3.43
C VAL A 138 -0.61 26.73 -4.17
N SER A 139 0.11 26.36 -5.23
CA SER A 139 -0.07 25.06 -5.91
C SER A 139 0.81 23.98 -5.26
N PHE A 140 0.36 22.72 -5.36
CA PHE A 140 1.00 21.57 -4.72
C PHE A 140 1.27 20.46 -5.74
N ASP A 141 1.71 20.83 -6.94
CA ASP A 141 1.79 19.91 -8.09
C ASP A 141 2.75 18.73 -7.83
N ASP A 142 3.81 18.95 -7.03
CA ASP A 142 4.79 17.94 -6.64
C ASP A 142 4.34 17.05 -5.45
N PHE A 143 3.19 17.35 -4.84
CA PHE A 143 2.70 16.59 -3.70
C PHE A 143 1.88 15.38 -4.14
N GLN A 144 2.01 14.31 -3.35
CA GLN A 144 1.22 13.10 -3.49
C GLN A 144 0.43 12.83 -2.21
N SER A 145 -0.88 12.66 -2.36
CA SER A 145 -1.77 12.32 -1.25
C SER A 145 -2.14 10.83 -1.24
N TYR A 146 -2.19 10.27 -0.03
CA TYR A 146 -2.60 8.89 0.23
C TYR A 146 -3.66 8.84 1.33
N CYS A 147 -4.70 8.03 1.14
CA CYS A 147 -5.71 7.80 2.17
C CYS A 147 -5.34 6.60 3.06
N LEU A 148 -5.18 6.82 4.36
CA LEU A 148 -4.71 5.81 5.31
C LEU A 148 -5.85 5.05 6.00
N GLU A 149 -6.94 5.74 6.31
CA GLU A 149 -8.14 5.17 6.92
C GLU A 149 -9.39 5.91 6.42
N ILE A 150 -10.45 5.15 6.17
CA ILE A 150 -11.81 5.68 5.99
C ILE A 150 -12.70 4.95 6.98
N LYS A 151 -13.39 5.70 7.85
CA LYS A 151 -14.34 5.12 8.82
C LYS A 151 -15.63 5.90 8.90
N ARG A 152 -16.73 5.18 9.17
CA ARG A 152 -18.03 5.77 9.46
C ARG A 152 -18.17 5.99 10.95
N THR A 153 -18.31 7.25 11.35
CA THR A 153 -18.64 7.65 12.71
C THR A 153 -20.12 8.03 12.83
N SER A 154 -20.64 8.06 14.04
CA SER A 154 -22.02 8.48 14.30
C SER A 154 -22.12 9.36 15.53
N ASN A 155 -22.98 10.37 15.46
CA ASN A 155 -23.36 11.20 16.59
C ASN A 155 -24.87 11.13 16.81
N MET A 156 -25.33 11.17 18.07
CA MET A 156 -26.75 11.23 18.40
C MET A 156 -27.20 12.69 18.47
N THR A 157 -28.24 13.04 17.74
CA THR A 157 -28.80 14.39 17.67
C THR A 157 -30.28 14.37 18.04
N LYS A 158 -30.78 15.44 18.66
CA LYS A 158 -32.18 15.54 19.11
C LYS A 158 -33.18 15.39 17.95
N VAL A 159 -32.90 16.03 16.81
CA VAL A 159 -33.83 16.09 15.67
C VAL A 159 -33.73 14.86 14.77
N PHE A 160 -32.51 14.44 14.42
CA PHE A 160 -32.30 13.40 13.42
C PHE A 160 -31.98 12.03 14.01
N GLY A 161 -31.86 11.93 15.34
CA GLY A 161 -31.36 10.73 16.00
C GLY A 161 -29.91 10.47 15.62
N ARG A 162 -29.59 9.24 15.22
CA ARG A 162 -28.24 8.81 14.86
C ARG A 162 -27.83 9.36 13.49
N VAL A 163 -26.99 10.39 13.47
CA VAL A 163 -26.42 11.01 12.28
C VAL A 163 -25.06 10.41 11.97
N HIS A 164 -24.86 10.00 10.72
CA HIS A 164 -23.61 9.38 10.28
C HIS A 164 -22.71 10.35 9.52
N THR A 165 -21.43 10.31 9.86
CA THR A 165 -20.37 11.07 9.20
C THR A 165 -19.27 10.12 8.74
N MET A 166 -18.64 10.44 7.63
CA MET A 166 -17.43 9.77 7.18
C MET A 166 -16.23 10.57 7.62
N ALA A 167 -15.27 9.90 8.24
CA ALA A 167 -13.97 10.44 8.58
C ALA A 167 -12.91 9.75 7.72
N ALA A 168 -12.02 10.54 7.12
CA ALA A 168 -10.90 10.06 6.32
C ALA A 168 -9.60 10.61 6.91
N LEU A 169 -8.67 9.72 7.25
CA LEU A 169 -7.29 10.07 7.59
C LEU A 169 -6.47 10.05 6.31
N VAL A 170 -5.86 11.18 5.99
CA VAL A 170 -5.09 11.40 4.75
C VAL A 170 -3.72 11.96 5.12
N ILE A 171 -2.70 11.51 4.39
CA ILE A 171 -1.37 12.10 4.39
C ILE A 171 -1.07 12.67 3.00
N THR A 172 -0.32 13.77 2.95
CA THR A 172 0.12 14.44 1.72
C THR A 172 1.59 14.81 1.90
N GLY A 173 2.43 14.58 0.89
CA GLY A 173 3.86 14.94 0.98
C GLY A 173 4.54 15.00 -0.38
N ASN A 174 5.71 15.64 -0.43
CA ASN A 174 6.48 15.89 -1.66
C ASN A 174 7.57 14.83 -1.92
N GLY A 175 7.72 13.83 -1.05
CA GLY A 175 8.78 12.82 -1.16
C GLY A 175 10.19 13.34 -0.87
N GLN A 176 10.34 14.56 -0.34
CA GLN A 176 11.61 15.21 0.00
C GLN A 176 11.63 15.71 1.46
N GLY A 177 11.03 14.96 2.37
CA GLY A 177 10.98 15.26 3.80
C GLY A 177 9.81 16.15 4.22
N LEU A 178 9.10 16.82 3.30
CA LEU A 178 7.97 17.67 3.64
C LEU A 178 6.64 16.91 3.48
N ALA A 179 5.93 16.72 4.58
CA ALA A 179 4.66 16.01 4.59
C ALA A 179 3.68 16.57 5.63
N GLY A 180 2.40 16.28 5.50
CA GLY A 180 1.36 16.67 6.44
C GLY A 180 0.25 15.63 6.48
N TYR A 181 -0.37 15.43 7.64
CA TYR A 181 -1.52 14.54 7.77
C TYR A 181 -2.68 15.23 8.48
N ALA A 182 -3.89 14.86 8.11
CA ALA A 182 -5.09 15.39 8.73
C ALA A 182 -6.27 14.41 8.64
N VAL A 183 -7.28 14.67 9.47
CA VAL A 183 -8.56 13.96 9.42
C VAL A 183 -9.61 14.87 8.82
N GLY A 184 -10.08 14.53 7.62
CA GLY A 184 -11.22 15.18 6.99
C GLY A 184 -12.52 14.51 7.40
N LYS A 185 -13.58 15.30 7.59
CA LYS A 185 -14.93 14.79 7.90
C LYS A 185 -15.93 15.33 6.88
N ALA A 186 -16.90 14.50 6.50
CA ALA A 186 -18.02 14.90 5.67
C ALA A 186 -19.28 14.05 5.96
N PRO A 187 -20.46 14.47 5.46
CA PRO A 187 -21.66 13.65 5.50
C PRO A 187 -21.50 12.31 4.75
N LEU A 188 -22.20 11.26 5.18
CA LEU A 188 -22.07 9.90 4.65
C LEU A 188 -22.25 9.78 3.12
N HIS A 189 -23.10 10.60 2.52
CA HIS A 189 -23.38 10.57 1.08
C HIS A 189 -22.26 11.18 0.22
N ARG A 190 -21.26 11.81 0.84
CA ARG A 190 -20.14 12.45 0.14
C ARG A 190 -18.79 11.95 0.66
N THR A 191 -18.58 10.64 0.63
CA THR A 191 -17.33 10.02 1.12
C THR A 191 -16.08 10.62 0.48
N THR A 192 -16.10 10.92 -0.82
CA THR A 192 -14.98 11.56 -1.55
C THR A 192 -14.67 12.95 -1.00
N THR A 193 -15.68 13.72 -0.61
CA THR A 193 -15.44 15.05 -0.01
C THR A 193 -14.76 14.98 1.35
N ALA A 194 -14.94 13.90 2.13
CA ALA A 194 -14.19 13.72 3.38
C ALA A 194 -12.69 13.59 3.10
N ILE A 195 -12.32 12.92 2.01
CA ILE A 195 -10.94 12.73 1.56
C ILE A 195 -10.36 14.07 1.11
N VAL A 196 -11.07 14.80 0.25
CA VAL A 196 -10.65 16.14 -0.23
C VAL A 196 -10.48 17.12 0.93
N ASN A 197 -11.42 17.15 1.88
CA ASN A 197 -11.28 17.96 3.08
C ASN A 197 -10.03 17.55 3.89
N GLY A 198 -9.73 16.25 3.97
CA GLY A 198 -8.52 15.73 4.61
C GLY A 198 -7.24 16.18 3.90
N MET A 199 -7.22 16.14 2.57
CA MET A 199 -6.09 16.64 1.75
C MET A 199 -5.82 18.12 2.00
N ASN A 200 -6.87 18.96 1.89
CA ASN A 200 -6.72 20.41 2.06
C ASN A 200 -6.28 20.76 3.48
N MET A 201 -6.76 20.03 4.50
CA MET A 201 -6.29 20.23 5.88
C MET A 201 -4.86 19.75 6.10
N ALA A 202 -4.43 18.67 5.43
CA ALA A 202 -3.08 18.14 5.52
C ALA A 202 -2.07 19.08 4.86
N ALA A 203 -2.41 19.66 3.71
CA ALA A 203 -1.60 20.65 3.01
C ALA A 203 -1.33 21.92 3.83
N ARG A 204 -2.22 22.27 4.77
CA ARG A 204 -2.04 23.40 5.69
C ARG A 204 -1.20 23.07 6.93
N LYS A 205 -0.98 21.78 7.20
CA LYS A 205 -0.30 21.27 8.41
C LYS A 205 0.90 20.42 8.01
N LEU A 206 1.79 21.02 7.23
CA LEU A 206 3.03 20.40 6.82
C LEU A 206 4.06 20.46 7.97
N PHE A 207 4.85 19.42 8.06
CA PHE A 207 6.01 19.27 8.91
C PHE A 207 7.16 18.76 8.06
N TYR A 208 8.37 19.12 8.44
CA TYR A 208 9.59 18.74 7.74
C TYR A 208 10.33 17.67 8.54
N VAL A 209 10.79 16.64 7.85
CA VAL A 209 11.52 15.50 8.40
C VAL A 209 12.88 15.44 7.72
N ASP A 210 13.95 15.54 8.51
CA ASP A 210 15.31 15.35 8.02
C ASP A 210 15.55 13.91 7.57
N LEU A 211 16.11 13.74 6.38
CA LEU A 211 16.39 12.43 5.80
C LEU A 211 17.89 12.24 5.67
N LEU A 212 18.42 11.19 6.29
CA LEU A 212 19.80 10.76 6.10
C LEU A 212 19.95 10.26 4.65
N GLU A 213 20.90 10.86 3.92
CA GLU A 213 21.16 10.58 2.49
C GLU A 213 19.91 10.77 1.59
N GLY A 214 18.90 11.52 2.05
CA GLY A 214 17.62 11.64 1.35
C GLY A 214 16.84 10.33 1.24
N ARG A 215 17.10 9.33 2.11
CA ARG A 215 16.46 8.00 2.03
C ARG A 215 16.00 7.38 3.36
N THR A 216 16.69 7.59 4.48
CA THR A 216 16.42 6.89 5.75
C THR A 216 16.45 7.85 6.95
N ILE A 217 16.19 7.34 8.15
CA ILE A 217 16.21 8.08 9.41
C ILE A 217 17.64 8.16 9.98
N TYR A 218 17.92 9.15 10.82
CA TYR A 218 19.26 9.34 11.41
C TYR A 218 19.60 8.31 12.50
N GLN A 219 18.64 8.05 13.39
CA GLN A 219 18.80 7.20 14.57
C GLN A 219 17.63 6.24 14.73
N ASP A 220 17.87 5.12 15.41
CA ASP A 220 16.80 4.24 15.88
C ASP A 220 16.00 4.97 16.96
N PHE A 221 14.67 4.88 16.90
CA PHE A 221 13.83 5.58 17.87
C PHE A 221 12.63 4.75 18.32
N TYR A 222 12.24 5.04 19.55
CA TYR A 222 10.99 4.60 20.15
C TYR A 222 10.03 5.77 20.26
N ALA A 223 8.78 5.56 19.83
CA ALA A 223 7.72 6.54 20.01
C ALA A 223 6.41 5.86 20.43
N GLU A 224 5.69 6.49 21.34
CA GLU A 224 4.40 6.00 21.82
C GLU A 224 3.33 7.08 21.68
N CYS A 225 2.15 6.68 21.24
CA CYS A 225 0.96 7.52 21.31
C CYS A 225 -0.20 6.67 21.83
N ARG A 226 -0.69 7.01 23.02
CA ARG A 226 -1.67 6.19 23.76
C ARG A 226 -1.12 4.77 23.93
N ASN A 227 -1.90 3.74 23.61
CA ASN A 227 -1.45 2.35 23.70
C ASN A 227 -0.76 1.85 22.41
N THR A 228 -0.29 2.73 21.53
CA THR A 228 0.37 2.36 20.26
C THR A 228 1.84 2.68 20.36
N ARG A 229 2.68 1.64 20.34
CA ARG A 229 4.12 1.73 20.47
C ARG A 229 4.76 1.47 19.13
N VAL A 230 5.72 2.30 18.74
CA VAL A 230 6.42 2.25 17.46
C VAL A 230 7.91 2.19 17.73
N PHE A 231 8.56 1.17 17.19
CA PHE A 231 10.01 0.99 17.20
C PHE A 231 10.48 1.08 15.76
N ALA A 232 11.20 2.15 15.44
CA ALA A 232 11.76 2.37 14.11
C ALA A 232 13.27 2.13 14.15
N GLN A 233 13.77 1.43 13.14
CA GLN A 233 15.17 1.11 12.98
C GLN A 233 15.67 1.54 11.61
N ARG A 234 16.84 2.19 11.61
CA ARG A 234 17.59 2.59 10.44
C ARG A 234 18.07 1.36 9.67
N ARG A 235 18.06 1.44 8.34
CA ARG A 235 18.45 0.33 7.47
C ARG A 235 19.36 0.78 6.33
N PRO A 236 20.29 -0.10 5.89
CA PRO A 236 21.19 0.20 4.78
C PRO A 236 20.43 0.30 3.46
N HIS A 237 21.12 0.79 2.42
CA HIS A 237 20.51 1.01 1.11
C HIS A 237 19.98 -0.29 0.52
N GLY A 238 18.81 -0.24 -0.12
CA GLY A 238 18.21 -1.39 -0.82
C GLY A 238 17.48 -2.37 0.09
N PHE A 239 17.33 -2.08 1.38
CA PHE A 239 16.50 -2.86 2.29
C PHE A 239 15.01 -2.69 2.00
N GLY A 240 14.60 -1.49 1.58
CA GLY A 240 13.22 -1.13 1.31
C GLY A 240 12.39 -0.85 2.57
N LEU A 241 11.08 -0.72 2.38
CA LEU A 241 10.12 -0.38 3.43
C LEU A 241 9.54 -1.65 4.06
N THR A 242 10.08 -2.07 5.21
CA THR A 242 9.52 -3.17 6.00
C THR A 242 8.81 -2.62 7.23
N CYS A 243 7.57 -2.19 7.03
CA CYS A 243 6.76 -1.58 8.09
C CYS A 243 5.27 -1.91 7.91
N HIS A 244 4.44 -1.46 8.86
CA HIS A 244 3.00 -1.62 8.75
C HIS A 244 2.47 -0.95 7.47
N PRO A 245 1.47 -1.50 6.75
CA PRO A 245 1.07 -0.98 5.42
C PRO A 245 0.70 0.51 5.38
N ARG A 246 0.17 1.05 6.49
CA ARG A 246 -0.15 2.48 6.59
C ARG A 246 1.11 3.33 6.76
N LEU A 247 2.10 2.82 7.49
CA LEU A 247 3.40 3.47 7.63
C LEU A 247 4.18 3.43 6.32
N ILE A 248 4.05 2.36 5.50
CA ILE A 248 4.63 2.32 4.14
C ILE A 248 4.15 3.53 3.33
N LYS A 249 2.84 3.79 3.29
CA LYS A 249 2.28 4.95 2.57
C LYS A 249 2.69 6.29 3.16
N ILE A 250 2.95 6.35 4.46
CA ILE A 250 3.50 7.55 5.11
C ILE A 250 4.96 7.77 4.71
N CYS A 251 5.77 6.71 4.70
CA CYS A 251 7.17 6.75 4.27
C CYS A 251 7.26 7.16 2.80
N GLU A 252 6.41 6.60 1.93
CA GLU A 252 6.30 7.00 0.51
C GLU A 252 5.97 8.50 0.35
N ALA A 253 5.05 9.04 1.16
CA ALA A 253 4.69 10.46 1.13
C ALA A 253 5.82 11.38 1.62
N ILE A 254 6.58 10.93 2.63
CA ILE A 254 7.73 11.68 3.18
C ILE A 254 8.95 11.58 2.27
N GLY A 255 9.18 10.44 1.63
CA GLY A 255 10.40 10.15 0.85
C GLY A 255 11.36 9.16 1.51
N ILE A 256 10.96 8.50 2.59
CA ILE A 256 11.74 7.44 3.23
C ILE A 256 11.66 6.19 2.34
N LYS A 257 12.81 5.63 1.98
CA LYS A 257 12.96 4.45 1.11
C LYS A 257 13.34 3.19 1.90
N ASP A 258 14.20 3.33 2.91
CA ASP A 258 14.71 2.21 3.70
C ASP A 258 14.42 2.42 5.19
N ILE A 259 13.60 1.56 5.78
CA ILE A 259 13.31 1.58 7.22
C ILE A 259 12.69 0.24 7.66
N TYR A 260 13.01 -0.19 8.87
CA TYR A 260 12.27 -1.26 9.54
C TYR A 260 11.44 -0.66 10.66
N VAL A 261 10.13 -0.93 10.69
CA VAL A 261 9.28 -0.44 11.77
C VAL A 261 8.42 -1.55 12.34
N LYS A 262 8.55 -1.77 13.64
CA LYS A 262 7.71 -2.67 14.42
C LYS A 262 6.69 -1.85 15.23
N VAL A 263 5.44 -2.27 15.15
CA VAL A 263 4.34 -1.68 15.93
C VAL A 263 3.88 -2.69 16.97
N GLU A 264 3.72 -2.23 18.20
CA GLU A 264 3.23 -3.00 19.34
C GLU A 264 2.05 -2.32 20.04
N GLY A 265 1.30 -3.08 20.82
CA GLY A 265 0.08 -2.61 21.46
C GLY A 265 -1.10 -2.51 20.47
N SER A 266 -1.72 -1.33 20.39
CA SER A 266 -2.91 -1.09 19.56
C SER A 266 -2.56 -0.85 18.09
N THR A 267 -2.58 -1.90 17.28
CA THR A 267 -2.24 -1.83 15.85
C THR A 267 -3.37 -1.31 14.96
N LYS A 268 -4.60 -1.24 15.48
CA LYS A 268 -5.80 -0.84 14.71
C LYS A 268 -6.11 0.65 14.78
N ASN A 269 -5.53 1.38 15.74
CA ASN A 269 -5.75 2.82 15.86
C ASN A 269 -4.80 3.58 14.94
N TYR A 270 -5.18 3.74 13.68
CA TYR A 270 -4.29 4.34 12.67
C TYR A 270 -3.94 5.80 12.96
N LEU A 271 -4.83 6.57 13.62
CA LEU A 271 -4.53 7.96 13.99
C LEU A 271 -3.44 8.06 15.07
N ALA A 272 -3.51 7.20 16.10
CA ALA A 272 -2.47 7.13 17.12
C ALA A 272 -1.17 6.58 16.53
N LEU A 273 -1.26 5.59 15.64
CA LEU A 273 -0.11 5.04 14.92
C LEU A 273 0.63 6.11 14.10
N THR A 274 -0.11 6.91 13.31
CA THR A 274 0.49 7.99 12.52
C THR A 274 1.10 9.06 13.40
N HIS A 275 0.42 9.42 14.48
CA HIS A 275 0.91 10.44 15.40
C HIS A 275 2.20 9.98 16.10
N ALA A 276 2.25 8.75 16.62
CA ALA A 276 3.44 8.19 17.25
C ALA A 276 4.62 8.20 16.29
N PHE A 277 4.42 7.70 15.07
CA PHE A 277 5.49 7.62 14.08
C PHE A 277 6.01 9.01 13.67
N VAL A 278 5.12 9.98 13.41
CA VAL A 278 5.53 11.35 13.06
C VAL A 278 6.22 12.04 14.25
N THR A 279 5.76 11.84 15.47
CA THR A 279 6.41 12.41 16.67
C THR A 279 7.84 11.88 16.80
N GLY A 280 8.06 10.58 16.58
CA GLY A 280 9.41 10.01 16.60
C GLY A 280 10.30 10.55 15.48
N LEU A 281 9.77 10.75 14.28
CA LEU A 281 10.51 11.35 13.17
C LEU A 281 10.89 12.82 13.42
N LEU A 282 10.02 13.59 14.09
CA LEU A 282 10.31 15.00 14.41
C LEU A 282 11.31 15.16 15.56
N ASN A 283 11.41 14.16 16.44
CA ASN A 283 12.33 14.17 17.58
C ASN A 283 13.71 13.60 17.24
N GLN A 284 13.97 13.22 15.99
CA GLN A 284 15.30 12.73 15.59
C GLN A 284 16.32 13.87 15.61
N GLU A 285 17.56 13.54 15.95
CA GLU A 285 18.68 14.49 15.90
C GLU A 285 19.55 14.17 14.68
N SER A 286 19.95 15.21 13.95
CA SER A 286 20.92 15.05 12.86
C SER A 286 22.33 14.78 13.41
N HIS A 287 23.19 14.15 12.61
CA HIS A 287 24.58 13.90 13.00
C HIS A 287 25.33 15.19 13.36
N GLN A 288 25.04 16.29 12.68
CA GLN A 288 25.63 17.59 13.02
C GLN A 288 25.16 18.09 14.38
N GLN A 289 23.84 18.06 14.64
CA GLN A 289 23.30 18.47 15.95
C GLN A 289 23.87 17.64 17.10
N LEU A 290 24.05 16.33 16.89
CA LEU A 290 24.68 15.44 17.86
C LEU A 290 26.14 15.84 18.13
N ALA A 291 26.92 16.08 17.07
CA ALA A 291 28.32 16.49 17.17
C ALA A 291 28.45 17.80 17.96
N GLU A 292 27.62 18.80 17.67
CA GLU A 292 27.62 20.10 18.38
C GLU A 292 27.22 19.96 19.84
N ARG A 293 26.19 19.16 20.13
CA ARG A 293 25.69 18.98 21.51
C ARG A 293 26.74 18.29 22.39
N LYS A 294 27.46 17.31 21.83
CA LYS A 294 28.44 16.51 22.59
C LYS A 294 29.86 17.07 22.52
N GLY A 295 30.18 17.92 21.54
CA GLY A 295 31.54 18.40 21.29
C GLY A 295 32.49 17.29 20.83
N LEU A 296 31.98 16.30 20.09
CA LEU A 296 32.73 15.10 19.67
C LEU A 296 32.49 14.80 18.18
N HIS A 297 33.44 14.11 17.55
CA HIS A 297 33.28 13.62 16.18
C HIS A 297 32.30 12.46 16.13
N VAL A 298 31.35 12.51 15.18
CA VAL A 298 30.46 11.38 14.89
C VAL A 298 31.13 10.51 13.84
N VAL A 299 31.49 9.28 14.24
CA VAL A 299 32.20 8.33 13.39
C VAL A 299 31.27 7.18 13.00
N GLU A 300 31.18 6.89 11.72
CA GLU A 300 30.51 5.71 11.19
C GLU A 300 31.54 4.58 10.97
N MET A 301 31.21 3.38 11.45
CA MET A 301 31.98 2.16 11.19
C MET A 301 31.07 1.14 10.50
N SER A 302 31.23 0.98 9.19
CA SER A 302 30.38 0.08 8.39
C SER A 302 31.10 -1.23 8.02
N PRO A 303 30.39 -2.38 8.04
CA PRO A 303 30.98 -3.66 7.60
C PRO A 303 31.42 -3.64 6.13
N SER A 304 30.73 -2.87 5.28
CA SER A 304 31.07 -2.71 3.85
C SER A 304 32.44 -2.06 3.64
N ARG A 305 32.91 -1.27 4.60
CA ARG A 305 34.22 -0.62 4.59
C ARG A 305 35.23 -1.33 5.51
N HIS A 306 35.00 -2.60 5.84
CA HIS A 306 35.85 -3.36 6.75
C HIS A 306 36.03 -2.66 8.12
N PHE A 307 34.98 -1.96 8.58
CA PHE A 307 34.98 -1.20 9.84
C PHE A 307 36.02 -0.06 9.92
N LEU A 308 36.49 0.45 8.78
CA LEU A 308 37.31 1.66 8.75
C LEU A 308 36.50 2.86 9.27
N PRO A 309 37.04 3.66 10.22
CA PRO A 309 36.32 4.81 10.77
C PRO A 309 36.17 5.91 9.71
N GLN A 310 34.94 6.38 9.52
CA GLN A 310 34.64 7.55 8.69
C GLN A 310 33.99 8.64 9.55
N VAL A 311 34.58 9.83 9.57
CA VAL A 311 33.96 10.99 10.23
C VAL A 311 32.80 11.48 9.38
N VAL A 312 31.59 11.40 9.92
CA VAL A 312 30.34 11.84 9.28
C VAL A 312 30.02 13.28 9.62
N ALA A 313 30.28 13.67 10.87
CA ALA A 313 30.09 15.04 11.34
C ALA A 313 31.16 15.43 12.37
N SER A 314 31.54 16.69 12.35
CA SER A 314 32.44 17.32 13.32
C SER A 314 31.77 18.56 13.91
N PRO A 315 31.98 18.86 15.20
CA PRO A 315 31.48 20.09 15.78
C PRO A 315 32.16 21.28 15.10
N VAL A 316 31.38 22.29 14.72
CA VAL A 316 31.81 23.52 14.07
C VAL A 316 31.74 24.68 15.07
N LEU A 317 30.72 24.69 15.93
CA LEU A 317 30.49 25.76 16.89
C LEU A 317 31.12 25.45 18.26
N THR A 318 30.95 24.21 18.72
CA THR A 318 31.46 23.76 20.02
C THR A 318 32.92 23.31 19.90
N PRO A 319 33.82 23.66 20.85
CA PRO A 319 35.17 23.12 20.85
C PRO A 319 35.16 21.59 21.07
N LEU A 320 36.12 20.90 20.45
CA LEU A 320 36.28 19.46 20.58
C LEU A 320 36.75 19.12 22.01
N ARG A 321 36.05 18.19 22.67
CA ARG A 321 36.43 17.67 23.99
C ARG A 321 37.60 16.69 23.89
N GLY A 322 38.49 16.74 24.88
CA GLY A 322 39.58 15.77 25.05
C GLY A 322 39.11 14.50 25.76
N GLU A 323 39.97 13.47 25.83
CA GLU A 323 39.64 12.18 26.45
C GLU A 323 39.29 12.29 27.95
N ASP A 324 39.93 13.21 28.65
CA ASP A 324 39.75 13.44 30.09
C ASP A 324 38.35 13.97 30.43
N ASP A 325 37.70 14.65 29.49
CA ASP A 325 36.38 15.25 29.69
C ASP A 325 35.24 14.27 29.36
N ILE A 326 35.52 13.09 28.78
CA ILE A 326 34.49 12.18 28.26
C ILE A 326 33.80 11.41 29.38
N GLU A 327 32.48 11.53 29.45
CA GLU A 327 31.65 10.74 30.36
C GLU A 327 31.41 9.32 29.84
N ASP A 328 31.13 8.35 30.72
CA ASP A 328 30.86 6.97 30.29
C ASP A 328 29.63 6.84 29.38
N ILE A 329 28.65 7.75 29.51
CA ILE A 329 27.46 7.81 28.65
C ILE A 329 27.85 8.17 27.21
N ASP A 330 28.91 8.97 27.03
CA ASP A 330 29.39 9.41 25.71
C ASP A 330 30.12 8.29 24.95
N ARG A 331 30.46 7.18 25.63
CA ARG A 331 31.09 5.98 25.05
C ARG A 331 30.09 4.94 24.55
N LEU A 332 28.79 5.20 24.65
CA LEU A 332 27.73 4.29 24.20
C LEU A 332 27.56 4.31 22.68
N ASN A 333 27.10 3.17 22.13
CA ASN A 333 26.65 3.13 20.75
C ASN A 333 25.43 4.02 20.56
N LEU A 334 25.27 4.59 19.35
CA LEU A 334 24.14 5.44 19.00
C LEU A 334 22.79 4.78 19.29
N ASP A 335 22.66 3.49 18.98
CA ASP A 335 21.43 2.71 19.17
C ASP A 335 21.09 2.54 20.66
N ASP A 336 22.10 2.33 21.50
CA ASP A 336 21.93 2.21 22.96
C ASP A 336 21.62 3.57 23.59
N PHE A 337 22.21 4.64 23.04
CA PHE A 337 22.03 6.01 23.51
C PHE A 337 20.58 6.49 23.32
N TYR A 338 19.98 6.30 22.15
CA TYR A 338 18.60 6.73 21.87
C TYR A 338 17.54 5.68 22.21
N GLY A 339 17.92 4.42 22.33
CA GLY A 339 16.99 3.32 22.61
C GLY A 339 16.43 3.35 24.03
N GLU A 340 17.09 4.02 25.00
CA GLU A 340 16.77 3.92 26.44
C GLU A 340 16.61 2.46 26.93
N GLY A 341 17.28 1.49 26.29
CA GLY A 341 17.09 0.06 26.52
C GLY A 341 15.73 -0.52 26.07
N ARG A 342 14.91 0.26 25.37
CA ARG A 342 13.59 -0.16 24.86
C ARG A 342 13.73 -0.78 23.47
N TYR A 343 13.78 -2.11 23.46
CA TYR A 343 13.80 -2.89 22.23
C TYR A 343 12.42 -3.45 21.90
N PRO A 344 12.10 -3.62 20.59
CA PRO A 344 10.88 -4.32 20.21
C PRO A 344 10.90 -5.75 20.75
N LEU A 345 9.75 -6.24 21.20
CA LEU A 345 9.60 -7.58 21.76
C LEU A 345 9.95 -8.63 20.69
N ARG A 346 11.11 -9.27 20.86
CA ARG A 346 11.49 -10.43 20.06
C ARG A 346 10.79 -11.68 20.59
N LYS A 347 9.58 -11.95 20.06
CA LYS A 347 8.89 -13.20 20.37
C LYS A 347 9.70 -14.40 19.85
N PRO A 348 9.93 -15.45 20.66
CA PRO A 348 10.52 -16.68 20.17
C PRO A 348 9.65 -17.27 19.05
N LYS A 349 10.28 -17.96 18.09
CA LYS A 349 9.54 -18.65 17.03
C LYS A 349 8.60 -19.69 17.67
N PRO A 350 7.34 -19.80 17.21
CA PRO A 350 6.45 -20.84 17.72
C PRO A 350 7.07 -22.20 17.42
N LEU A 351 7.19 -23.03 18.45
CA LEU A 351 7.68 -24.38 18.31
C LEU A 351 6.60 -25.24 17.61
N PRO A 352 6.98 -26.12 16.67
CA PRO A 352 6.06 -27.10 16.11
C PRO A 352 5.41 -27.97 17.19
N PHE A 353 4.18 -28.44 16.97
CA PHE A 353 3.44 -29.24 17.95
C PHE A 353 4.18 -30.51 18.41
N TYR A 354 5.01 -31.09 17.54
CA TYR A 354 5.73 -32.33 17.80
C TYR A 354 7.01 -32.15 18.62
N VAL A 355 7.46 -30.92 18.90
CA VAL A 355 8.69 -30.67 19.65
C VAL A 355 8.69 -31.37 21.02
N ASP A 356 7.51 -31.49 21.64
CA ASP A 356 7.35 -32.12 22.93
C ASP A 356 7.04 -33.62 22.90
N THR A 357 6.87 -34.21 21.72
CA THR A 357 6.56 -35.65 21.59
C THR A 357 7.75 -36.51 22.02
N PRO A 358 7.52 -37.66 22.68
CA PRO A 358 8.61 -38.55 23.13
C PRO A 358 9.55 -38.95 21.99
N GLY A 359 9.00 -39.32 20.83
CA GLY A 359 9.80 -39.74 19.67
C GLY A 359 10.67 -38.62 19.09
N HIS A 360 10.20 -37.37 19.10
CA HIS A 360 11.01 -36.23 18.68
C HIS A 360 12.14 -35.97 19.67
N LYS A 361 11.84 -35.98 20.98
CA LYS A 361 12.87 -35.80 22.03
C LYS A 361 13.95 -36.88 21.94
N GLU A 362 13.56 -38.13 21.75
CA GLU A 362 14.50 -39.23 21.59
C GLU A 362 15.35 -39.07 20.32
N ALA A 363 14.75 -38.68 19.20
CA ALA A 363 15.49 -38.40 17.97
C ALA A 363 16.46 -37.21 18.11
N VAL A 364 16.08 -36.15 18.84
CA VAL A 364 16.97 -35.02 19.16
C VAL A 364 18.10 -35.47 20.07
N TRP A 365 17.84 -36.30 21.08
CA TRP A 365 18.87 -36.89 21.95
C TRP A 365 19.88 -37.72 21.17
N ARG A 366 19.42 -38.56 20.22
CA ARG A 366 20.33 -39.32 19.35
C ARG A 366 21.21 -38.42 18.47
N LYS A 367 20.74 -37.21 18.13
CA LYS A 367 21.51 -36.21 17.35
C LYS A 367 22.38 -35.30 18.21
N HIS A 368 22.15 -35.24 19.53
CA HIS A 368 22.85 -34.33 20.44
C HIS A 368 24.38 -34.50 20.42
N PRO A 369 24.97 -35.71 20.38
CA PRO A 369 26.43 -35.89 20.30
C PRO A 369 27.06 -35.28 19.05
N PHE A 370 26.30 -35.15 17.96
CA PHE A 370 26.77 -34.62 16.68
C PHE A 370 26.43 -33.13 16.50
N ARG A 371 25.87 -32.49 17.53
CA ARG A 371 25.54 -31.07 17.48
C ARG A 371 26.83 -30.26 17.30
N ASN A 372 26.81 -29.33 16.35
CA ASN A 372 27.92 -28.44 16.00
C ASN A 372 29.17 -29.13 15.44
N HIS A 373 29.15 -30.44 15.14
CA HIS A 373 30.28 -31.13 14.52
C HIS A 373 30.73 -30.45 13.22
N GLU A 374 29.79 -29.94 12.43
CA GLU A 374 30.07 -29.21 11.20
C GLU A 374 30.77 -27.88 11.46
N GLU A 375 30.29 -27.08 12.43
CA GLU A 375 30.93 -25.81 12.82
C GLU A 375 32.33 -26.04 13.38
N VAL A 376 32.52 -27.07 14.20
CA VAL A 376 33.82 -27.48 14.73
C VAL A 376 34.73 -27.94 13.59
N MET A 377 34.23 -28.74 12.65
CA MET A 377 35.01 -29.17 11.48
C MET A 377 35.41 -27.97 10.61
N ILE A 378 34.52 -27.01 10.39
CA ILE A 378 34.83 -25.76 9.67
C ILE A 378 35.93 -24.98 10.40
N ARG A 379 35.87 -24.87 11.73
CA ARG A 379 36.96 -24.25 12.52
C ARG A 379 38.26 -25.02 12.39
N LEU A 380 38.26 -26.34 12.55
CA LEU A 380 39.47 -27.17 12.41
C LEU A 380 40.07 -27.09 11.00
N LEU A 381 39.24 -26.96 9.97
CA LEU A 381 39.68 -26.69 8.59
C LEU A 381 40.29 -25.30 8.44
N ALA A 382 39.72 -24.28 9.09
CA ALA A 382 40.22 -22.91 9.08
C ALA A 382 41.55 -22.77 9.85
N ASP A 383 41.65 -23.44 11.00
CA ASP A 383 42.85 -23.52 11.84
C ASP A 383 43.94 -24.43 11.23
N GLY A 384 43.62 -25.13 10.13
CA GLY A 384 44.55 -26.02 9.42
C GLY A 384 44.84 -27.34 10.14
N VAL A 385 44.13 -27.66 11.22
CA VAL A 385 44.25 -28.91 11.99
C VAL A 385 43.74 -30.10 11.17
N VAL A 386 42.68 -29.89 10.38
CA VAL A 386 42.16 -30.89 9.45
C VAL A 386 42.46 -30.43 8.02
N PRO A 387 43.01 -31.30 7.16
CA PRO A 387 43.23 -30.97 5.76
C PRO A 387 41.89 -30.85 5.01
N ARG A 388 41.80 -29.88 4.10
CA ARG A 388 40.60 -29.66 3.29
C ARG A 388 40.50 -30.72 2.21
N TRP A 389 39.48 -31.58 2.28
CA TRP A 389 39.16 -32.62 1.29
C TRP A 389 38.96 -32.10 -0.14
N THR A 390 40.07 -31.80 -0.82
CA THR A 390 40.07 -31.20 -2.16
C THR A 390 39.80 -32.27 -3.23
N ARG A 391 39.57 -31.83 -4.48
CA ARG A 391 39.42 -32.78 -5.61
C ARG A 391 40.68 -33.62 -5.82
N ASN A 392 41.86 -33.02 -5.61
CA ASN A 392 43.14 -33.70 -5.77
C ASN A 392 43.40 -34.71 -4.65
N GLU A 393 43.08 -34.35 -3.40
CA GLU A 393 43.14 -35.28 -2.27
C GLU A 393 42.17 -36.45 -2.43
N ARG A 394 40.94 -36.21 -2.93
CA ARG A 394 40.01 -37.29 -3.29
C ARG A 394 40.57 -38.24 -4.33
N LYS A 395 41.24 -37.69 -5.34
CA LYS A 395 41.86 -38.48 -6.41
C LYS A 395 43.00 -39.32 -5.85
N ARG A 396 43.91 -38.71 -5.08
CA ARG A 396 45.00 -39.43 -4.39
C ARG A 396 44.49 -40.52 -3.47
N TRP A 397 43.51 -40.20 -2.63
CA TRP A 397 42.89 -41.19 -1.74
C TRP A 397 42.25 -42.34 -2.52
N SER A 398 41.58 -42.05 -3.65
CA SER A 398 41.01 -43.08 -4.52
C SER A 398 42.09 -43.94 -5.19
N GLU A 399 43.19 -43.33 -5.63
CA GLU A 399 44.34 -44.00 -6.25
C GLU A 399 45.04 -44.91 -5.22
N GLU A 400 45.37 -44.38 -4.04
CA GLU A 400 45.94 -45.15 -2.92
C GLU A 400 45.03 -46.31 -2.51
N ARG A 401 43.71 -46.07 -2.47
CA ARG A 401 42.74 -47.12 -2.16
C ARG A 401 42.70 -48.17 -3.25
N HIS A 402 42.73 -47.76 -4.52
CA HIS A 402 42.79 -48.68 -5.66
C HIS A 402 44.08 -49.53 -5.63
N GLU A 403 45.22 -48.93 -5.31
CA GLU A 403 46.49 -49.65 -5.14
C GLU A 403 46.43 -50.64 -3.98
N LYS A 404 45.88 -50.25 -2.83
CA LYS A 404 45.67 -51.16 -1.67
C LYS A 404 44.72 -52.33 -2.01
N MET A 405 43.72 -52.08 -2.85
CA MET A 405 42.82 -53.12 -3.35
C MET A 405 43.54 -54.09 -4.29
N LEU A 406 44.36 -53.57 -5.22
CA LEU A 406 45.19 -54.39 -6.11
C LEU A 406 46.23 -55.20 -5.34
N ALA A 407 46.80 -54.63 -4.29
CA ALA A 407 47.72 -55.30 -3.37
C ALA A 407 47.01 -56.31 -2.44
N GLY A 408 45.68 -56.40 -2.48
CA GLY A 408 44.88 -57.32 -1.66
C GLY A 408 44.78 -56.95 -0.17
N ILE A 409 45.25 -55.76 0.21
CA ILE A 409 45.18 -55.24 1.58
C ILE A 409 43.75 -54.82 1.92
N GLU A 410 43.06 -54.18 0.96
CA GLU A 410 41.63 -53.90 1.06
C GLU A 410 40.83 -54.86 0.17
N GLN A 411 39.67 -55.29 0.65
CA GLN A 411 38.79 -56.17 -0.12
C GLN A 411 38.01 -55.37 -1.16
N LEU A 412 38.07 -55.79 -2.43
CA LEU A 412 37.27 -55.23 -3.51
C LEU A 412 35.78 -55.22 -3.08
N PRO A 413 35.09 -54.07 -3.17
CA PRO A 413 33.67 -54.02 -2.87
C PRO A 413 32.96 -54.93 -3.86
N LYS A 414 32.43 -56.03 -3.36
CA LYS A 414 31.59 -56.93 -4.14
C LYS A 414 30.38 -56.11 -4.59
N GLY A 415 30.18 -56.00 -5.90
CA GLY A 415 29.05 -55.27 -6.46
C GLY A 415 27.72 -55.73 -5.85
N ILE A 416 26.72 -54.87 -5.89
CA ILE A 416 25.35 -55.20 -5.46
C ILE A 416 24.92 -56.48 -6.20
N GLY A 417 24.75 -57.59 -5.48
CA GLY A 417 24.37 -58.89 -6.03
C GLY A 417 25.46 -59.97 -6.06
N LEU A 418 26.70 -59.68 -5.67
CA LEU A 418 27.79 -60.66 -5.60
C LEU A 418 28.27 -60.90 -4.15
N SER A 419 27.36 -60.99 -3.18
CA SER A 419 27.72 -61.50 -1.85
C SER A 419 28.08 -62.99 -1.96
N GLY A 420 29.22 -63.40 -1.40
CA GLY A 420 29.58 -64.82 -1.36
C GLY A 420 28.51 -65.62 -0.61
N VAL A 421 28.26 -66.85 -1.05
CA VAL A 421 27.38 -67.79 -0.35
C VAL A 421 27.99 -68.06 1.02
N VAL A 422 27.38 -67.51 2.08
CA VAL A 422 27.76 -67.83 3.45
C VAL A 422 27.23 -69.23 3.71
N VAL A 423 28.11 -70.21 3.83
CA VAL A 423 27.72 -71.56 4.25
C VAL A 423 27.22 -71.46 5.69
N LYS A 424 25.99 -71.94 5.91
CA LYS A 424 25.37 -71.95 7.24
C LYS A 424 26.24 -72.82 8.16
N PRO A 425 26.67 -72.33 9.34
CA PRO A 425 27.42 -73.17 10.27
C PRO A 425 26.52 -74.33 10.74
N ASN A 426 27.10 -75.54 10.78
CA ASN A 426 26.45 -76.75 11.28
C ASN A 426 26.19 -76.68 12.79
#